data_AF-A0A7V8FGW5-F1
#
_entry.id   AF-A0A7V8FGW5-F1
#
_cell.length_a   1.000
_cell.length_b   1.000
_cell.length_c   1.000
_cell.angle_alpha   90.00
_cell.angle_beta   90.00
_cell.angle_gamma   90.00
#
_symmetry.space_group_name_H-M   'P 1'
#
loop_
_entity.id
_entity.type
_entity.pdbx_description
1 polymer ?
#
loop_
_entity_poly.entity_id
_entity_poly.type
_entity_poly.pdbx_seq_one_letter_code
_entity_poly.pdbx_strand_id
1 'polypeptide(L)'
;MKVSEYDSFVLLTDQSINLTPEERRQIAIYGLSSEIGSIASAIKKKLLDEDDSGRWDIANNEISEELGDVMWYCFALARIANASSPCNILIHDVKNLIAEISSQDDRSQQIRGVIGPNNRQAFLDAAESFRRSTRSITFSDYQSITFLTARTENRVLAGVCIAVLYQLSAEILRTTLPDIERDLNTTLKDRAFNDILGYTAWHLAALASVYNLDLGDIAQQNIEKVSYRQNRNHPPIAHDQDFPAEQRFPRKFEIQFVSCDEKRAQMYFEGRQLDDTLTDNSYHDDGYRFHDVMHLANVAHLGWSPVVRGLMGRKKEVGQKN
;
A
#
# COMPACT_ATOMS: atom_id res chain seq x y z
N MET A 1 -10.46 13.24 -6.71
CA MET A 1 -10.69 11.95 -7.44
C MET A 1 -12.15 11.51 -7.32
N LYS A 2 -12.85 11.17 -8.42
CA LYS A 2 -14.19 10.56 -8.34
C LYS A 2 -14.11 9.08 -7.99
N VAL A 3 -15.08 8.61 -7.21
CA VAL A 3 -15.13 7.21 -6.78
C VAL A 3 -15.33 6.24 -7.95
N SER A 4 -16.16 6.61 -8.93
CA SER A 4 -16.41 5.79 -10.12
C SER A 4 -15.20 5.66 -11.05
N GLU A 5 -14.39 6.71 -11.15
CA GLU A 5 -13.15 6.73 -11.92
C GLU A 5 -12.11 5.80 -11.25
N TYR A 6 -11.98 5.87 -9.92
CA TYR A 6 -11.11 4.98 -9.16
C TYR A 6 -11.53 3.52 -9.22
N ASP A 7 -12.83 3.21 -9.05
CA ASP A 7 -13.35 1.84 -9.17
C ASP A 7 -13.06 1.23 -10.56
N SER A 8 -13.18 2.03 -11.62
CA SER A 8 -12.81 1.62 -12.98
C SER A 8 -11.31 1.36 -13.11
N PHE A 9 -10.47 2.19 -12.48
CA PHE A 9 -9.02 1.99 -12.44
C PHE A 9 -8.62 0.71 -11.70
N VAL A 10 -9.24 0.39 -10.56
CA VAL A 10 -8.96 -0.85 -9.82
C VAL A 10 -9.26 -2.07 -10.68
N LEU A 11 -10.36 -2.06 -11.45
CA LEU A 11 -10.67 -3.11 -12.41
C LEU A 11 -9.56 -3.30 -13.47
N LEU A 12 -9.04 -2.21 -14.02
CA LEU A 12 -8.02 -2.26 -15.07
C LEU A 12 -6.66 -2.68 -14.53
N THR A 13 -6.40 -2.44 -13.24
CA THR A 13 -5.11 -2.68 -12.61
C THR A 13 -4.98 -4.01 -11.87
N ASP A 14 -6.08 -4.73 -11.71
CA ASP A 14 -6.10 -6.05 -11.09
C ASP A 14 -5.27 -7.06 -11.90
N GLN A 15 -4.15 -7.51 -11.35
CA GLN A 15 -3.25 -8.47 -11.99
C GLN A 15 -3.66 -9.93 -11.75
N SER A 16 -4.66 -10.16 -10.88
CA SER A 16 -5.12 -11.48 -10.50
C SER A 16 -6.19 -12.05 -11.45
N ILE A 17 -6.54 -11.34 -12.52
CA ILE A 17 -7.66 -11.67 -13.42
C ILE A 17 -7.63 -13.08 -14.02
N ASN A 18 -6.46 -13.70 -14.12
CA ASN A 18 -6.27 -15.05 -14.68
C ASN A 18 -6.44 -16.17 -13.63
N LEU A 19 -6.63 -15.83 -12.36
CA LEU A 19 -6.81 -16.77 -11.25
C LEU A 19 -8.29 -17.04 -10.98
N THR A 20 -8.57 -18.11 -10.24
CA THR A 20 -9.95 -18.42 -9.83
C THR A 20 -10.50 -17.35 -8.86
N PRO A 21 -11.83 -17.13 -8.79
CA PRO A 21 -12.40 -16.14 -7.88
C PRO A 21 -11.97 -16.31 -6.41
N GLU A 22 -11.78 -17.55 -5.95
CA GLU A 22 -11.35 -17.85 -4.59
C GLU A 22 -9.88 -17.45 -4.36
N GLU A 23 -8.98 -17.83 -5.26
CA GLU A 23 -7.57 -17.42 -5.17
C GLU A 23 -7.41 -15.90 -5.23
N ARG A 24 -8.17 -15.22 -6.11
CA ARG A 24 -8.19 -13.76 -6.21
C ARG A 24 -8.63 -13.12 -4.90
N ARG A 25 -9.71 -13.65 -4.31
CA ARG A 25 -10.24 -13.19 -3.01
C ARG A 25 -9.19 -13.35 -1.92
N GLN A 26 -8.57 -14.53 -1.83
CA GLN A 26 -7.57 -14.84 -0.81
C GLN A 26 -6.33 -13.93 -0.93
N ILE A 27 -5.78 -13.77 -2.13
CA ILE A 27 -4.64 -12.87 -2.39
C ILE A 27 -4.98 -11.43 -1.99
N ALA A 28 -6.18 -10.94 -2.35
CA ALA A 28 -6.58 -9.59 -2.03
C ALA A 28 -6.82 -9.39 -0.51
N ILE A 29 -7.28 -10.42 0.21
CA ILE A 29 -7.40 -10.38 1.70
C ILE A 29 -6.02 -10.30 2.35
N TYR A 30 -5.03 -11.06 1.84
CA TYR A 30 -3.66 -11.02 2.34
C TYR A 30 -3.00 -9.67 2.03
N GLY A 31 -3.20 -9.15 0.83
CA GLY A 31 -2.77 -7.81 0.44
C GLY A 31 -3.33 -6.76 1.41
N LEU A 32 -4.65 -6.71 1.59
CA LEU A 32 -5.30 -5.79 2.52
C LEU A 32 -4.69 -5.85 3.93
N SER A 33 -4.50 -7.06 4.46
CA SER A 33 -3.98 -7.27 5.82
C SER A 33 -2.51 -6.84 5.94
N SER A 34 -1.71 -7.07 4.90
CA SER A 34 -0.32 -6.62 4.82
C SER A 34 -0.24 -5.10 4.86
N GLU A 35 -1.00 -4.40 4.01
CA GLU A 35 -0.93 -2.94 3.91
C GLU A 35 -1.51 -2.23 5.16
N ILE A 36 -2.49 -2.83 5.84
CA ILE A 36 -2.91 -2.37 7.18
C ILE A 36 -1.73 -2.42 8.17
N GLY A 37 -0.92 -3.47 8.12
CA GLY A 37 0.31 -3.58 8.91
C GLY A 37 1.35 -2.51 8.53
N SER A 38 1.49 -2.21 7.25
CA SER A 38 2.37 -1.16 6.74
C SER A 38 1.96 0.22 7.25
N ILE A 39 0.65 0.55 7.27
CA ILE A 39 0.13 1.79 7.89
C ILE A 39 0.58 1.90 9.34
N ALA A 40 0.40 0.83 10.13
CA ALA A 40 0.79 0.83 11.54
C ALA A 40 2.29 1.06 11.73
N SER A 41 3.12 0.47 10.86
CA SER A 41 4.56 0.70 10.85
C SER A 41 4.92 2.15 10.54
N ALA A 42 4.29 2.74 9.51
CA ALA A 42 4.52 4.13 9.10
C ALA A 42 4.12 5.13 10.20
N ILE A 43 2.96 4.93 10.83
CA ILE A 43 2.49 5.75 11.94
C ILE A 43 3.41 5.59 13.17
N LYS A 44 3.83 4.37 13.50
CA LYS A 44 4.77 4.13 14.62
C LYS A 44 6.05 4.94 14.44
N LYS A 45 6.63 4.99 13.22
CA LYS A 45 7.82 5.81 12.95
C LYS A 45 7.55 7.29 13.27
N LYS A 46 6.39 7.82 12.86
CA LYS A 46 5.99 9.20 13.18
C LYS A 46 5.84 9.48 14.66
N LEU A 47 5.24 8.56 15.41
CA LEU A 47 5.12 8.69 16.86
C LEU A 47 6.49 8.67 17.56
N LEU A 48 7.49 7.96 17.00
CA LEU A 48 8.86 7.93 17.53
C LEU A 48 9.67 9.18 17.16
N ASP A 49 9.42 9.79 15.99
CA ASP A 49 10.06 11.03 15.54
C ASP A 49 9.54 12.28 16.31
N GLU A 50 8.48 12.16 17.12
CA GLU A 50 7.85 13.26 17.85
C GLU A 50 8.78 13.98 18.84
N ASP A 51 9.79 13.29 19.37
CA ASP A 51 10.68 13.82 20.42
C ASP A 51 11.50 15.04 19.94
N ASP A 52 11.70 15.24 18.64
CA ASP A 52 12.53 16.34 18.10
C ASP A 52 11.74 17.56 17.57
N SER A 53 10.44 17.42 17.23
CA SER A 53 9.68 18.51 16.59
C SER A 53 8.26 18.74 17.12
N GLY A 54 7.71 17.82 17.92
CA GLY A 54 6.34 17.91 18.44
C GLY A 54 5.22 17.86 17.40
N ARG A 55 5.54 17.68 16.11
CA ARG A 55 4.57 17.67 14.99
C ARG A 55 4.30 16.24 14.50
N TRP A 56 3.49 15.54 15.27
CA TRP A 56 3.11 14.14 15.00
C TRP A 56 2.15 13.95 13.84
N ASP A 57 1.36 14.98 13.54
CA ASP A 57 0.27 14.99 12.57
C ASP A 57 0.72 15.33 11.14
N ILE A 58 2.04 15.46 10.90
CA ILE A 58 2.59 15.60 9.55
C ILE A 58 2.80 14.21 8.94
N ALA A 59 1.97 13.87 7.96
CA ALA A 59 2.18 12.69 7.14
C ALA A 59 3.56 12.70 6.45
N ASN A 60 4.19 11.53 6.33
CA ASN A 60 5.19 11.30 5.29
C ASN A 60 4.53 10.64 4.07
N ASN A 61 5.30 10.53 2.98
CA ASN A 61 4.85 9.84 1.76
C ASN A 61 4.43 8.38 2.04
N GLU A 62 5.09 7.72 3.00
CA GLU A 62 4.76 6.34 3.40
C GLU A 62 3.30 6.22 3.88
N ILE A 63 2.83 7.09 4.79
CA ILE A 63 1.43 7.06 5.26
C ILE A 63 0.45 7.24 4.09
N SER A 64 0.69 8.22 3.21
CA SER A 64 -0.17 8.46 2.04
C SER A 64 -0.21 7.23 1.11
N GLU A 65 0.95 6.64 0.86
CA GLU A 65 1.12 5.47 0.01
C GLU A 65 0.37 4.24 0.56
N GLU A 66 0.54 3.93 1.85
CA GLU A 66 -0.09 2.77 2.47
C GLU A 66 -1.62 2.93 2.61
N LEU A 67 -2.10 4.16 2.90
CA LEU A 67 -3.55 4.45 2.88
C LEU A 67 -4.15 4.20 1.50
N GLY A 68 -3.44 4.58 0.44
CA GLY A 68 -3.84 4.34 -0.95
C GLY A 68 -3.90 2.86 -1.30
N ASP A 69 -2.89 2.08 -0.88
CA ASP A 69 -2.83 0.64 -1.15
C ASP A 69 -3.93 -0.14 -0.41
N VAL A 70 -4.21 0.18 0.87
CA VAL A 70 -5.37 -0.40 1.58
C VAL A 70 -6.68 -0.05 0.87
N MET A 71 -6.85 1.21 0.42
CA MET A 71 -8.05 1.61 -0.32
C MET A 71 -8.20 0.84 -1.63
N TRP A 72 -7.09 0.61 -2.36
CA TRP A 72 -7.10 -0.21 -3.57
C TRP A 72 -7.61 -1.62 -3.28
N TYR A 73 -7.09 -2.28 -2.24
CA TYR A 73 -7.54 -3.63 -1.86
C TYR A 73 -9.00 -3.66 -1.39
N CYS A 74 -9.48 -2.64 -0.67
CA CYS A 74 -10.88 -2.54 -0.30
C CYS A 74 -11.80 -2.54 -1.53
N PHE A 75 -11.46 -1.75 -2.56
CA PHE A 75 -12.22 -1.72 -3.81
C PHE A 75 -12.10 -3.04 -4.59
N ALA A 76 -10.91 -3.63 -4.68
CA ALA A 76 -10.70 -4.91 -5.35
C ALA A 76 -11.56 -6.02 -4.71
N LEU A 77 -11.54 -6.10 -3.38
CA LEU A 77 -12.35 -7.06 -2.61
C LEU A 77 -13.85 -6.81 -2.77
N ALA A 78 -14.28 -5.55 -2.77
CA ALA A 78 -15.68 -5.21 -3.02
C ALA A 78 -16.14 -5.71 -4.39
N ARG A 79 -15.31 -5.56 -5.43
CA ARG A 79 -15.64 -6.06 -6.77
C ARG A 79 -15.71 -7.59 -6.81
N ILE A 80 -14.75 -8.28 -6.21
CA ILE A 80 -14.72 -9.75 -6.16
C ILE A 80 -15.94 -10.30 -5.42
N ALA A 81 -16.27 -9.74 -4.24
CA ALA A 81 -17.39 -10.19 -3.43
C ALA A 81 -18.77 -9.86 -4.03
N ASN A 82 -18.85 -8.88 -4.91
CA ASN A 82 -20.10 -8.35 -5.45
C ASN A 82 -20.18 -8.44 -6.99
N ALA A 83 -19.61 -9.49 -7.58
CA ALA A 83 -19.52 -9.68 -9.03
C ALA A 83 -20.88 -9.59 -9.77
N SER A 84 -21.95 -10.08 -9.14
CA SER A 84 -23.32 -10.03 -9.71
C SER A 84 -24.07 -8.73 -9.44
N SER A 85 -23.67 -7.95 -8.44
CA SER A 85 -24.37 -6.72 -8.03
C SER A 85 -23.38 -5.73 -7.42
N PRO A 86 -22.72 -4.88 -8.24
CA PRO A 86 -21.65 -3.99 -7.78
C PRO A 86 -22.01 -3.19 -6.53
N CYS A 87 -21.09 -3.15 -5.57
CA CYS A 87 -21.24 -2.41 -4.33
C CYS A 87 -20.24 -1.26 -4.28
N ASN A 88 -20.73 -0.04 -4.06
CA ASN A 88 -19.88 1.08 -3.70
C ASN A 88 -19.73 1.11 -2.17
N ILE A 89 -18.56 0.72 -1.67
CA ILE A 89 -18.30 0.57 -0.24
C ILE A 89 -18.40 1.89 0.54
N LEU A 90 -18.15 3.04 -0.09
CA LEU A 90 -18.25 4.35 0.56
C LEU A 90 -19.72 4.76 0.75
N ILE A 91 -20.57 4.53 -0.25
CA ILE A 91 -22.03 4.72 -0.13
C ILE A 91 -22.60 3.73 0.88
N HIS A 92 -22.12 2.49 0.88
CA HIS A 92 -22.51 1.45 1.83
C HIS A 92 -22.18 1.86 3.27
N ASP A 93 -20.96 2.33 3.51
CA ASP A 93 -20.53 2.84 4.82
C ASP A 93 -21.37 4.03 5.30
N VAL A 94 -21.61 5.03 4.45
CA VAL A 94 -22.46 6.19 4.80
C VAL A 94 -23.88 5.74 5.19
N LYS A 95 -24.45 4.74 4.51
CA LYS A 95 -25.75 4.17 4.90
C LYS A 95 -25.70 3.52 6.28
N ASN A 96 -24.64 2.77 6.56
CA ASN A 96 -24.43 2.13 7.86
C ASN A 96 -24.27 3.17 8.99
N LEU A 97 -23.51 4.23 8.76
CA LEU A 97 -23.35 5.33 9.72
C LEU A 97 -24.68 6.04 10.01
N ILE A 98 -25.50 6.30 8.99
CA ILE A 98 -26.85 6.87 9.18
C ILE A 98 -27.69 5.93 10.06
N ALA A 99 -27.70 4.63 9.74
CA ALA A 99 -28.48 3.64 10.50
C ALA A 99 -28.01 3.56 11.96
N GLU A 100 -26.69 3.52 12.19
CA GLU A 100 -26.08 3.48 13.52
C GLU A 100 -26.41 4.73 14.34
N ILE A 101 -26.33 5.91 13.75
CA ILE A 101 -26.62 7.19 14.44
C ILE A 101 -28.14 7.40 14.65
N SER A 102 -29.00 6.80 13.82
CA SER A 102 -30.46 6.97 13.89
C SER A 102 -31.17 5.92 14.76
N SER A 103 -30.49 4.83 15.11
CA SER A 103 -31.05 3.76 15.95
C SER A 103 -31.43 4.23 17.36
N GLN A 104 -32.29 3.49 18.06
CA GLN A 104 -32.72 3.82 19.42
C GLN A 104 -32.00 3.05 20.52
N ASP A 105 -31.06 2.18 20.15
CA ASP A 105 -30.27 1.37 21.10
C ASP A 105 -29.22 2.20 21.89
N ASP A 106 -28.73 1.60 22.97
CA ASP A 106 -27.77 2.23 23.90
C ASP A 106 -26.47 2.64 23.20
N ARG A 107 -26.00 1.85 22.23
CA ARG A 107 -24.79 2.15 21.47
C ARG A 107 -24.99 3.42 20.63
N SER A 108 -26.12 3.54 19.95
CA SER A 108 -26.49 4.74 19.19
C SER A 108 -26.57 5.97 20.09
N GLN A 109 -27.16 5.82 21.30
CA GLN A 109 -27.21 6.90 22.29
C GLN A 109 -25.82 7.36 22.71
N GLN A 110 -24.89 6.44 22.99
CA GLN A 110 -23.50 6.76 23.30
C GLN A 110 -22.81 7.49 22.15
N ILE A 111 -22.94 6.99 20.92
CA ILE A 111 -22.34 7.60 19.73
C ILE A 111 -22.87 9.03 19.53
N ARG A 112 -24.18 9.24 19.62
CA ARG A 112 -24.79 10.57 19.52
C ARG A 112 -24.31 11.52 20.62
N GLY A 113 -24.11 11.02 21.84
CA GLY A 113 -23.59 11.80 22.96
C GLY A 113 -22.18 12.32 22.68
N VAL A 114 -21.32 11.47 22.12
CA VAL A 114 -19.91 11.80 21.83
C VAL A 114 -19.77 12.73 20.61
N ILE A 115 -20.49 12.45 19.51
CA ILE A 115 -20.45 13.28 18.29
C ILE A 115 -21.02 14.69 18.56
N GLY A 116 -22.01 14.78 19.45
CA GLY A 116 -22.69 16.02 19.77
C GLY A 116 -23.73 16.43 18.71
N PRO A 117 -24.66 17.36 19.05
CA PRO A 117 -25.79 17.69 18.21
C PRO A 117 -25.40 18.39 16.90
N ASN A 118 -24.36 19.24 16.92
CA ASN A 118 -23.95 20.03 15.77
C ASN A 118 -23.36 19.15 14.66
N ASN A 119 -22.33 18.36 14.97
CA ASN A 119 -21.71 17.46 14.00
C ASN A 119 -22.68 16.38 13.52
N ARG A 120 -23.57 15.90 14.40
CA ARG A 120 -24.63 14.96 14.02
C ARG A 120 -25.56 15.55 12.97
N GLN A 121 -26.06 16.76 13.18
CA GLN A 121 -26.95 17.40 12.22
C GLN A 121 -26.23 17.64 10.89
N ALA A 122 -25.01 18.20 10.94
CA ALA A 122 -24.18 18.42 9.76
C ALA A 122 -23.92 17.12 8.98
N PHE A 123 -23.63 16.02 9.67
CA PHE A 123 -23.44 14.71 9.06
C PHE A 123 -24.72 14.24 8.36
N LEU A 124 -25.87 14.27 9.04
CA LEU A 124 -27.13 13.76 8.47
C LEU A 124 -27.54 14.54 7.21
N ASP A 125 -27.41 15.87 7.23
CA ASP A 125 -27.74 16.73 6.09
C ASP A 125 -26.81 16.47 4.89
N ALA A 126 -25.50 16.37 5.14
CA ALA A 126 -24.52 16.11 4.10
C ALA A 126 -24.62 14.67 3.55
N ALA A 127 -24.86 13.68 4.43
CA ALA A 127 -25.00 12.28 4.05
C ALA A 127 -26.24 12.00 3.20
N GLU A 128 -27.33 12.75 3.40
CA GLU A 128 -28.49 12.67 2.50
C GLU A 128 -28.15 13.16 1.09
N SER A 129 -27.45 14.29 0.98
CA SER A 129 -27.01 14.87 -0.30
C SER A 129 -26.01 13.96 -1.02
N PHE A 130 -25.08 13.35 -0.26
CA PHE A 130 -24.09 12.40 -0.78
C PHE A 130 -24.75 11.17 -1.42
N ARG A 131 -25.77 10.60 -0.77
CA ARG A 131 -26.48 9.42 -1.29
C ARG A 131 -27.28 9.70 -2.56
N ARG A 132 -27.70 10.95 -2.81
CA ARG A 132 -28.43 11.33 -4.04
C ARG A 132 -27.50 11.51 -5.24
N SER A 133 -26.23 11.83 -5.00
CA SER A 133 -25.27 12.26 -6.04
C SER A 133 -24.28 11.15 -6.44
N THR A 134 -24.73 9.89 -6.49
CA THR A 134 -23.87 8.70 -6.60
C THR A 134 -22.89 8.67 -7.79
N ARG A 135 -23.17 9.42 -8.86
CA ARG A 135 -22.29 9.51 -10.05
C ARG A 135 -21.18 10.55 -9.94
N SER A 136 -21.29 11.51 -9.02
CA SER A 136 -20.37 12.63 -8.88
C SER A 136 -19.65 12.66 -7.55
N ILE A 137 -19.85 11.65 -6.69
CA ILE A 137 -19.17 11.58 -5.40
C ILE A 137 -17.65 11.47 -5.56
N THR A 138 -16.94 12.21 -4.72
CA THR A 138 -15.48 12.14 -4.62
C THR A 138 -15.04 11.52 -3.30
N PHE A 139 -13.78 11.09 -3.24
CA PHE A 139 -13.18 10.62 -1.98
C PHE A 139 -13.10 11.74 -0.92
N SER A 140 -12.83 12.99 -1.34
CA SER A 140 -12.81 14.16 -0.47
C SER A 140 -14.19 14.46 0.13
N ASP A 141 -15.27 14.30 -0.66
CA ASP A 141 -16.64 14.39 -0.15
C ASP A 141 -16.92 13.31 0.91
N TYR A 142 -16.53 12.06 0.64
CA TYR A 142 -16.69 10.97 1.60
C TYR A 142 -15.92 11.24 2.90
N GLN A 143 -14.66 11.68 2.80
CA GLN A 143 -13.82 11.99 3.94
C GLN A 143 -14.42 13.11 4.79
N SER A 144 -14.76 14.25 4.17
CA SER A 144 -15.28 15.41 4.88
C SER A 144 -16.59 15.11 5.63
N ILE A 145 -17.47 14.32 5.02
CA ILE A 145 -18.76 13.95 5.63
C ILE A 145 -18.56 12.96 6.77
N THR A 146 -17.82 11.88 6.53
CA THR A 146 -17.67 10.80 7.53
C THR A 146 -16.79 11.20 8.72
N PHE A 147 -15.85 12.14 8.53
CA PHE A 147 -15.03 12.64 9.63
C PHE A 147 -15.84 13.43 10.67
N LEU A 148 -17.02 13.95 10.31
CA LEU A 148 -17.97 14.54 11.28
C LEU A 148 -18.43 13.54 12.34
N THR A 149 -18.30 12.23 12.07
CA THR A 149 -18.64 11.17 13.03
C THR A 149 -17.42 10.69 13.83
N ALA A 150 -16.30 11.41 13.81
CA ALA A 150 -15.17 11.17 14.70
C ALA A 150 -15.60 11.26 16.17
N ARG A 151 -15.05 10.38 17.01
CA ARG A 151 -15.53 10.14 18.38
C ARG A 151 -14.51 10.49 19.47
N THR A 152 -13.34 11.00 19.10
CA THR A 152 -12.29 11.35 20.05
C THR A 152 -11.30 12.30 19.40
N GLU A 153 -10.43 12.89 20.21
CA GLU A 153 -9.39 13.82 19.78
C GLU A 153 -8.40 13.16 18.81
N ASN A 154 -7.86 13.93 17.86
CA ASN A 154 -7.08 13.42 16.72
C ASN A 154 -5.98 12.42 17.10
N ARG A 155 -5.19 12.69 18.15
CA ARG A 155 -4.09 11.81 18.56
C ARG A 155 -4.57 10.46 19.08
N VAL A 156 -5.64 10.48 19.89
CA VAL A 156 -6.27 9.26 20.38
C VAL A 156 -6.95 8.53 19.23
N LEU A 157 -7.56 9.27 18.29
CA LEU A 157 -8.23 8.71 17.13
C LEU A 157 -7.28 7.93 16.24
N ALA A 158 -6.04 8.42 16.01
CA ALA A 158 -5.04 7.66 15.25
C ALA A 158 -4.76 6.28 15.85
N GLY A 159 -4.59 6.19 17.17
CA GLY A 159 -4.41 4.93 17.88
C GLY A 159 -5.64 4.02 17.81
N VAL A 160 -6.84 4.59 17.94
CA VAL A 160 -8.11 3.85 17.77
C VAL A 160 -8.21 3.29 16.35
N CYS A 161 -7.88 4.08 15.33
CA CYS A 161 -7.92 3.65 13.94
C CYS A 161 -6.99 2.45 13.69
N ILE A 162 -5.75 2.50 14.16
CA ILE A 162 -4.83 1.35 14.01
C ILE A 162 -5.39 0.10 14.70
N ALA A 163 -5.84 0.24 15.95
CA ALA A 163 -6.37 -0.90 16.70
C ALA A 163 -7.61 -1.52 16.05
N VAL A 164 -8.51 -0.70 15.51
CA VAL A 164 -9.73 -1.18 14.85
C VAL A 164 -9.43 -1.73 13.45
N LEU A 165 -8.50 -1.13 12.70
CA LEU A 165 -8.06 -1.68 11.42
C LEU A 165 -7.49 -3.10 11.56
N TYR A 166 -6.72 -3.38 12.61
CA TYR A 166 -6.27 -4.75 12.92
C TYR A 166 -7.42 -5.70 13.25
N GLN A 167 -8.44 -5.23 13.99
CA GLN A 167 -9.63 -6.04 14.27
C GLN A 167 -10.39 -6.37 12.98
N LEU A 168 -10.58 -5.37 12.10
CA LEU A 168 -11.23 -5.55 10.80
C LEU A 168 -10.42 -6.47 9.88
N SER A 169 -9.09 -6.36 9.88
CA SER A 169 -8.19 -7.28 9.18
C SER A 169 -8.35 -8.72 9.69
N ALA A 170 -8.46 -8.91 11.01
CA ALA A 170 -8.69 -10.23 11.58
C ALA A 170 -10.10 -10.78 11.26
N GLU A 171 -11.14 -9.92 11.31
CA GLU A 171 -12.51 -10.26 10.91
C GLU A 171 -12.57 -10.71 9.44
N ILE A 172 -11.85 -10.05 8.52
CA ILE A 172 -11.85 -10.45 7.10
C ILE A 172 -11.01 -11.70 6.85
N LEU A 173 -9.86 -11.86 7.51
CA LEU A 173 -9.03 -13.08 7.44
C LEU A 173 -9.79 -14.31 7.93
N ARG A 174 -10.65 -14.15 8.94
CA ARG A 174 -11.50 -15.23 9.43
C ARG A 174 -12.39 -15.84 8.34
N THR A 175 -12.70 -15.08 7.28
CA THR A 175 -13.48 -15.57 6.14
C THR A 175 -12.70 -16.48 5.17
N THR A 176 -11.40 -16.69 5.40
CA THR A 176 -10.57 -17.66 4.68
C THR A 176 -10.37 -18.96 5.47
N LEU A 177 -10.88 -19.04 6.70
CA LEU A 177 -10.78 -20.24 7.50
C LEU A 177 -11.74 -21.32 6.96
N PRO A 178 -11.32 -22.60 6.94
CA PRO A 178 -12.25 -23.71 6.80
C PRO A 178 -13.32 -23.68 7.89
N ASP A 179 -14.51 -24.23 7.62
CA ASP A 179 -15.65 -24.18 8.54
C ASP A 179 -15.30 -24.67 9.97
N ILE A 180 -14.55 -25.77 10.09
CA ILE A 180 -14.10 -26.30 11.38
C ILE A 180 -13.21 -25.31 12.15
N GLU A 181 -12.31 -24.61 11.47
CA GLU A 181 -11.44 -23.60 12.09
C GLU A 181 -12.24 -22.35 12.47
N ARG A 182 -13.24 -21.98 11.65
CA ARG A 182 -14.14 -20.89 11.99
C ARG A 182 -14.94 -21.22 13.25
N ASP A 183 -15.44 -22.44 13.41
CA ASP A 183 -16.19 -22.88 14.59
C ASP A 183 -15.33 -22.99 15.84
N LEU A 184 -14.03 -23.28 15.71
CA LEU A 184 -13.10 -23.36 16.85
C LEU A 184 -12.60 -21.98 17.30
N ASN A 185 -12.36 -21.04 16.37
CA ASN A 185 -11.70 -19.77 16.65
C ASN A 185 -12.69 -18.59 16.89
N THR A 186 -13.59 -18.72 17.87
CA THR A 186 -14.79 -17.85 18.03
C THR A 186 -14.57 -16.50 18.73
N THR A 187 -13.33 -16.09 19.01
CA THR A 187 -13.04 -14.85 19.74
C THR A 187 -13.50 -13.58 19.01
N LEU A 188 -13.55 -13.63 17.67
CA LEU A 188 -13.99 -12.51 16.83
C LEU A 188 -15.43 -12.69 16.39
N LYS A 189 -16.17 -11.58 16.32
CA LYS A 189 -17.54 -11.56 15.80
C LYS A 189 -17.51 -11.60 14.29
N ASP A 190 -18.40 -12.39 13.71
CA ASP A 190 -18.59 -12.39 12.26
C ASP A 190 -19.39 -11.15 11.85
N ARG A 191 -18.93 -10.49 10.79
CA ARG A 191 -19.53 -9.29 10.20
C ARG A 191 -19.75 -9.51 8.71
N ALA A 192 -20.77 -8.87 8.15
CA ALA A 192 -20.99 -8.90 6.72
C ALA A 192 -19.78 -8.30 5.98
N PHE A 193 -19.37 -8.93 4.89
CA PHE A 193 -18.13 -8.60 4.20
C PHE A 193 -18.03 -7.13 3.78
N ASN A 194 -19.10 -6.57 3.20
CA ASN A 194 -19.15 -5.17 2.80
C ASN A 194 -19.16 -4.19 3.97
N ASP A 195 -19.64 -4.60 5.15
CA ASP A 195 -19.56 -3.77 6.36
C ASP A 195 -18.11 -3.67 6.85
N ILE A 196 -17.34 -4.76 6.78
CA ILE A 196 -15.90 -4.74 7.12
C ILE A 196 -15.15 -3.76 6.21
N LEU A 197 -15.40 -3.83 4.89
CA LEU A 197 -14.76 -2.94 3.92
C LEU A 197 -15.18 -1.48 4.10
N GLY A 198 -16.46 -1.21 4.35
CA GLY A 198 -16.97 0.13 4.64
C GLY A 198 -16.33 0.73 5.90
N TYR A 199 -16.29 -0.06 6.98
CA TYR A 199 -15.66 0.38 8.23
C TYR A 199 -14.16 0.58 8.05
N THR A 200 -13.49 -0.24 7.24
CA THR A 200 -12.08 -0.05 6.91
C THR A 200 -11.91 1.32 6.23
N ALA A 201 -12.71 1.62 5.20
CA ALA A 201 -12.68 2.91 4.51
C ALA A 201 -12.90 4.11 5.44
N TRP A 202 -13.80 4.00 6.43
CA TRP A 202 -14.01 5.05 7.44
C TRP A 202 -12.74 5.34 8.24
N HIS A 203 -12.04 4.29 8.69
CA HIS A 203 -10.80 4.47 9.47
C HIS A 203 -9.66 5.02 8.61
N LEU A 204 -9.60 4.70 7.32
CA LEU A 204 -8.66 5.33 6.38
C LEU A 204 -8.96 6.82 6.20
N ALA A 205 -10.23 7.19 6.02
CA ALA A 205 -10.64 8.59 5.93
C ALA A 205 -10.35 9.37 7.23
N ALA A 206 -10.56 8.72 8.39
CA ALA A 206 -10.23 9.30 9.68
C ALA A 206 -8.71 9.52 9.84
N LEU A 207 -7.88 8.52 9.47
CA LEU A 207 -6.42 8.68 9.48
C LEU A 207 -5.97 9.78 8.52
N ALA A 208 -6.48 9.81 7.28
CA ALA A 208 -6.17 10.87 6.32
C ALA A 208 -6.49 12.25 6.92
N SER A 209 -7.66 12.41 7.53
CA SER A 209 -8.06 13.67 8.17
C SER A 209 -7.16 14.05 9.35
N VAL A 210 -6.80 13.08 10.19
CA VAL A 210 -5.90 13.28 11.33
C VAL A 210 -4.51 13.74 10.89
N TYR A 211 -4.00 13.18 9.80
CA TYR A 211 -2.68 13.51 9.24
C TYR A 211 -2.71 14.65 8.21
N ASN A 212 -3.82 15.39 8.13
CA ASN A 212 -4.00 16.52 7.22
C ASN A 212 -3.80 16.17 5.73
N LEU A 213 -4.21 14.96 5.33
CA LEU A 213 -4.21 14.46 3.96
C LEU A 213 -5.61 14.52 3.34
N ASP A 214 -5.68 14.74 2.03
CA ASP A 214 -6.92 14.59 1.26
C ASP A 214 -6.99 13.20 0.62
N LEU A 215 -8.11 12.49 0.84
CA LEU A 215 -8.31 11.13 0.36
C LEU A 215 -8.47 11.08 -1.17
N GLY A 216 -8.91 12.18 -1.79
CA GLY A 216 -8.92 12.33 -3.24
C GLY A 216 -7.52 12.42 -3.83
N ASP A 217 -6.61 13.10 -3.16
CA ASP A 217 -5.19 13.17 -3.55
C ASP A 217 -4.47 11.84 -3.31
N ILE A 218 -4.75 11.15 -2.19
CA ILE A 218 -4.25 9.79 -1.94
C ILE A 218 -4.68 8.85 -3.07
N ALA A 219 -5.96 8.89 -3.46
CA ALA A 219 -6.48 8.06 -4.54
C ALA A 219 -5.80 8.39 -5.89
N GLN A 220 -5.53 9.67 -6.18
CA GLN A 220 -4.79 10.10 -7.37
C GLN A 220 -3.34 9.59 -7.36
N GLN A 221 -2.63 9.71 -6.24
CA GLN A 221 -1.26 9.21 -6.08
C GLN A 221 -1.19 7.68 -6.26
N ASN A 222 -2.18 6.95 -5.74
CA ASN A 222 -2.27 5.51 -5.95
C ASN A 222 -2.44 5.16 -7.44
N ILE A 223 -3.27 5.90 -8.18
CA ILE A 223 -3.39 5.73 -9.64
C ILE A 223 -2.04 5.89 -10.32
N GLU A 224 -1.34 6.98 -10.04
CA GLU A 224 -0.03 7.28 -10.65
C GLU A 224 0.98 6.16 -10.35
N LYS A 225 1.08 5.74 -9.08
CA LYS A 225 1.97 4.66 -8.62
C LYS A 225 1.67 3.33 -9.31
N VAL A 226 0.42 2.89 -9.35
CA VAL A 226 0.05 1.57 -9.89
C VAL A 226 0.08 1.56 -11.42
N SER A 227 -0.35 2.65 -12.07
CA SER A 227 -0.26 2.78 -13.53
C SER A 227 1.19 2.73 -14.04
N TYR A 228 2.15 3.28 -13.28
CA TYR A 228 3.58 3.13 -13.59
C TYR A 228 4.01 1.65 -13.64
N ARG A 229 3.51 0.81 -12.73
CA ARG A 229 3.84 -0.64 -12.67
C ARG A 229 3.31 -1.42 -13.88
N GLN A 230 2.21 -0.97 -14.51
CA GLN A 230 1.61 -1.62 -15.67
C GLN A 230 2.24 -1.20 -17.00
N ASN A 231 2.75 0.04 -17.10
CA ASN A 231 3.46 0.54 -18.29
C ASN A 231 4.91 0.02 -18.38
N ARG A 232 5.07 -1.32 -18.40
CA ARG A 232 6.36 -2.01 -18.64
C ARG A 232 6.87 -1.88 -20.09
N ASN A 233 6.13 -1.19 -20.96
CA ASN A 233 6.53 -0.90 -22.33
C ASN A 233 7.60 0.21 -22.43
N HIS A 234 7.98 0.81 -21.32
CA HIS A 234 9.20 1.61 -21.27
C HIS A 234 10.37 0.64 -21.05
N PRO A 235 11.19 0.34 -22.08
CA PRO A 235 12.45 -0.35 -21.81
C PRO A 235 13.21 0.46 -20.74
N PRO A 236 13.90 -0.22 -19.79
CA PRO A 236 14.77 0.47 -18.84
C PRO A 236 15.64 1.45 -19.62
N ILE A 237 15.80 2.67 -19.09
CA ILE A 237 16.63 3.68 -19.74
C ILE A 237 18.02 3.06 -19.90
N ALA A 238 18.47 2.86 -21.13
CA ALA A 238 19.79 2.33 -21.42
C ALA A 238 20.74 3.50 -21.60
N HIS A 239 21.32 4.01 -20.50
CA HIS A 239 22.23 5.15 -20.58
C HIS A 239 23.51 4.85 -21.38
N ASP A 240 23.79 3.58 -21.70
CA ASP A 240 24.88 3.17 -22.59
C ASP A 240 24.48 3.05 -24.08
N GLN A 241 23.23 3.32 -24.45
CA GLN A 241 22.70 3.04 -25.80
C GLN A 241 23.47 3.71 -26.94
N ASP A 242 24.07 4.87 -26.69
CA ASP A 242 24.78 5.68 -27.70
C ASP A 242 26.29 5.38 -27.73
N PHE A 243 26.78 4.47 -26.87
CA PHE A 243 28.20 4.09 -26.81
C PHE A 243 28.56 3.08 -27.91
N PRO A 244 29.83 2.85 -28.24
CA PRO A 244 30.24 1.73 -29.08
C PRO A 244 29.83 0.36 -28.51
N ALA A 245 29.66 -0.66 -29.34
CA ALA A 245 29.12 -1.96 -28.93
C ALA A 245 29.94 -2.67 -27.84
N GLU A 246 31.27 -2.53 -27.90
CA GLU A 246 32.22 -3.03 -26.90
C GLU A 246 32.06 -2.33 -25.54
N GLN A 247 31.55 -1.10 -25.54
CA GLN A 247 31.29 -0.29 -24.36
C GLN A 247 29.85 -0.42 -23.84
N ARG A 248 28.99 -1.23 -24.47
CA ARG A 248 27.61 -1.49 -24.01
C ARG A 248 27.54 -2.76 -23.19
N PHE A 249 26.74 -2.79 -22.14
CA PHE A 249 26.41 -4.05 -21.47
C PHE A 249 25.63 -4.99 -22.41
N PRO A 250 25.85 -6.33 -22.31
CA PRO A 250 24.97 -7.30 -22.94
C PRO A 250 23.53 -7.04 -22.48
N ARG A 251 22.55 -7.17 -23.39
CA ARG A 251 21.14 -6.96 -23.04
C ARG A 251 20.62 -8.00 -22.05
N LYS A 252 21.27 -9.16 -21.98
CA LYS A 252 21.04 -10.22 -21.00
C LYS A 252 22.39 -10.83 -20.64
N PHE A 253 22.63 -11.02 -19.35
CA PHE A 253 23.79 -11.72 -18.82
C PHE A 253 23.46 -12.28 -17.42
N GLU A 254 24.29 -13.21 -16.95
CA GLU A 254 24.16 -13.84 -15.64
C GLU A 254 25.43 -13.58 -14.81
N ILE A 255 25.24 -13.17 -13.56
CA ILE A 255 26.32 -13.09 -12.56
C ILE A 255 26.03 -14.12 -11.48
N GLN A 256 27.02 -14.93 -11.18
CA GLN A 256 26.94 -15.94 -10.12
C GLN A 256 27.67 -15.42 -8.90
N PHE A 257 26.96 -15.36 -7.77
CA PHE A 257 27.57 -15.16 -6.45
C PHE A 257 27.83 -16.53 -5.83
N VAL A 258 29.10 -16.84 -5.60
CA VAL A 258 29.52 -18.10 -4.97
C VAL A 258 30.13 -17.77 -3.62
N SER A 259 29.57 -18.34 -2.56
CA SER A 259 30.20 -18.30 -1.24
C SER A 259 31.41 -19.23 -1.24
N CYS A 260 32.62 -18.68 -1.12
CA CYS A 260 33.85 -19.46 -1.01
C CYS A 260 33.96 -20.14 0.36
N ASP A 261 33.46 -19.46 1.40
CA ASP A 261 33.29 -19.96 2.77
C ASP A 261 32.21 -19.12 3.50
N GLU A 262 32.12 -19.26 4.83
CA GLU A 262 31.13 -18.54 5.66
C GLU A 262 31.26 -17.02 5.63
N LYS A 263 32.42 -16.46 5.28
CA LYS A 263 32.70 -15.01 5.35
C LYS A 263 33.06 -14.38 4.02
N ARG A 264 33.24 -15.19 2.96
CA ARG A 264 33.72 -14.73 1.66
C ARG A 264 32.77 -15.05 0.53
N ALA A 265 32.51 -14.06 -0.31
CA ALA A 265 31.73 -14.20 -1.53
C ALA A 265 32.54 -13.76 -2.75
N GLN A 266 32.30 -14.41 -3.89
CA GLN A 266 32.99 -14.15 -5.14
C GLN A 266 31.98 -14.09 -6.30
N MET A 267 32.12 -13.07 -7.15
CA MET A 267 31.34 -12.95 -8.38
C MET A 267 32.03 -13.62 -9.57
N TYR A 268 31.22 -14.30 -10.39
CA TYR A 268 31.63 -14.86 -11.68
C TYR A 268 30.73 -14.37 -12.82
N PHE A 269 31.34 -14.08 -13.96
CA PHE A 269 30.68 -13.77 -15.24
C PHE A 269 31.24 -14.70 -16.32
N GLU A 270 30.37 -15.43 -17.01
CA GLU A 270 30.75 -16.43 -18.03
C GLU A 270 31.82 -17.43 -17.53
N GLY A 271 31.69 -17.86 -16.26
CA GLY A 271 32.62 -18.79 -15.61
C GLY A 271 33.98 -18.20 -15.25
N ARG A 272 34.19 -16.89 -15.45
CA ARG A 272 35.41 -16.18 -15.06
C ARG A 272 35.16 -15.30 -13.85
N GLN A 273 36.16 -15.21 -12.98
CA GLN A 273 36.12 -14.32 -11.83
C GLN A 273 35.96 -12.87 -12.32
N LEU A 274 34.92 -12.18 -11.81
CA LEU A 274 34.57 -10.82 -12.25
C LEU A 274 35.18 -9.73 -11.37
N ASP A 275 35.40 -10.02 -10.10
CA ASP A 275 35.94 -9.08 -9.11
C ASP A 275 36.86 -9.80 -8.12
N ASP A 276 37.44 -9.10 -7.16
CA ASP A 276 38.14 -9.68 -6.01
C ASP A 276 37.15 -10.38 -5.06
N THR A 277 37.69 -11.27 -4.21
CA THR A 277 36.89 -11.95 -3.19
C THR A 277 36.55 -10.98 -2.06
N LEU A 278 35.27 -10.81 -1.76
CA LEU A 278 34.78 -9.86 -0.77
C LEU A 278 34.50 -10.50 0.58
N THR A 279 34.72 -9.71 1.65
CA THR A 279 34.37 -10.06 3.03
C THR A 279 33.38 -9.05 3.60
N ASP A 280 32.79 -9.40 4.74
CA ASP A 280 32.02 -8.45 5.55
C ASP A 280 32.90 -7.32 6.09
N ASN A 281 32.28 -6.17 6.35
CA ASN A 281 32.97 -4.99 6.86
C ASN A 281 33.05 -4.97 8.39
N SER A 282 32.25 -5.79 9.07
CA SER A 282 32.25 -5.93 10.52
C SER A 282 32.68 -7.32 10.98
N TYR A 283 33.00 -7.46 12.27
CA TYR A 283 33.30 -8.77 12.88
C TYR A 283 32.07 -9.68 12.95
N HIS A 284 30.87 -9.12 12.80
CA HIS A 284 29.60 -9.83 12.75
C HIS A 284 29.14 -9.97 11.29
N ASP A 285 28.37 -11.01 11.00
CA ASP A 285 27.80 -11.23 9.67
C ASP A 285 26.84 -10.09 9.33
N ASP A 286 27.30 -9.13 8.53
CA ASP A 286 26.53 -7.95 8.08
C ASP A 286 26.13 -8.05 6.60
N GLY A 287 26.56 -9.11 5.92
CA GLY A 287 26.26 -9.36 4.51
C GLY A 287 26.94 -8.41 3.52
N TYR A 288 27.87 -7.55 3.97
CA TYR A 288 28.56 -6.60 3.10
C TYR A 288 29.37 -7.29 1.99
N ARG A 289 29.73 -8.57 2.16
CA ARG A 289 30.33 -9.40 1.09
C ARG A 289 29.49 -9.49 -0.19
N PHE A 290 28.21 -9.12 -0.17
CA PHE A 290 27.32 -9.09 -1.33
C PHE A 290 27.03 -7.67 -1.87
N HIS A 291 27.68 -6.62 -1.38
CA HIS A 291 27.31 -5.24 -1.70
C HIS A 291 27.32 -4.90 -3.20
N ASP A 292 28.12 -5.59 -4.02
CA ASP A 292 28.16 -5.44 -5.48
C ASP A 292 26.82 -5.70 -6.16
N VAL A 293 25.88 -6.39 -5.49
CA VAL A 293 24.49 -6.51 -5.96
C VAL A 293 23.86 -5.14 -6.23
N MET A 294 24.24 -4.10 -5.47
CA MET A 294 23.79 -2.73 -5.67
C MET A 294 24.33 -2.15 -6.98
N HIS A 295 25.57 -2.48 -7.35
CA HIS A 295 26.17 -2.06 -8.62
C HIS A 295 25.55 -2.79 -9.81
N LEU A 296 25.12 -4.04 -9.64
CA LEU A 296 24.37 -4.80 -10.64
C LEU A 296 22.94 -4.27 -10.79
N ALA A 297 22.29 -3.84 -9.71
CA ALA A 297 20.98 -3.20 -9.76
C ALA A 297 21.00 -1.93 -10.63
N ASN A 298 22.08 -1.13 -10.54
CA ASN A 298 22.27 0.01 -11.44
C ASN A 298 22.35 -0.42 -12.92
N VAL A 299 23.04 -1.53 -13.24
CA VAL A 299 23.07 -2.05 -14.62
C VAL A 299 21.67 -2.46 -15.08
N ALA A 300 20.91 -3.15 -14.23
CA ALA A 300 19.57 -3.63 -14.56
C ALA A 300 18.56 -2.48 -14.79
N HIS A 301 18.63 -1.43 -13.96
CA HIS A 301 17.65 -0.34 -14.00
C HIS A 301 18.03 0.80 -14.94
N LEU A 302 19.32 1.12 -15.02
CA LEU A 302 19.85 2.29 -15.75
C LEU A 302 20.66 1.91 -17.00
N GLY A 303 20.88 0.61 -17.26
CA GLY A 303 21.83 0.19 -18.28
C GLY A 303 23.23 0.75 -18.04
N TRP A 304 23.56 1.13 -16.81
CA TRP A 304 24.78 1.86 -16.48
C TRP A 304 25.27 1.58 -15.07
N SER A 305 26.57 1.33 -14.94
CA SER A 305 27.26 1.26 -13.65
C SER A 305 28.76 1.49 -13.85
N PRO A 306 29.36 2.55 -13.27
CA PRO A 306 30.79 2.82 -13.48
C PRO A 306 31.69 1.70 -12.92
N VAL A 307 31.22 1.02 -11.86
CA VAL A 307 31.93 -0.10 -11.24
C VAL A 307 31.87 -1.32 -12.15
N VAL A 308 30.68 -1.80 -12.50
CA VAL A 308 30.52 -3.02 -13.33
C VAL A 308 31.10 -2.82 -14.74
N ARG A 309 31.06 -1.61 -15.29
CA ARG A 309 31.77 -1.31 -16.56
C ARG A 309 33.28 -1.50 -16.44
N GLY A 310 33.85 -1.18 -15.28
CA GLY A 310 35.27 -1.45 -14.99
C GLY A 310 35.55 -2.94 -14.93
N LEU A 311 34.76 -3.66 -14.14
CA LEU A 311 34.91 -5.10 -13.94
C LEU A 311 34.75 -5.90 -15.25
N MET A 312 33.82 -5.50 -16.12
CA MET A 312 33.60 -6.14 -17.43
C MET A 312 34.51 -5.62 -18.56
N GLY A 313 35.48 -4.75 -18.26
CA GLY A 313 36.37 -4.19 -19.30
C GLY A 313 35.64 -3.33 -20.35
N ARG A 314 34.53 -2.69 -19.98
CA ARG A 314 33.69 -1.83 -20.84
C ARG A 314 33.93 -0.33 -20.63
N LYS A 315 35.04 0.04 -19.97
CA LYS A 315 35.50 1.44 -19.88
C LYS A 315 36.27 1.81 -21.15
N LYS A 316 36.32 3.11 -21.47
CA LYS A 316 37.20 3.62 -22.53
C LYS A 316 38.65 3.36 -22.10
N GLU A 317 39.46 2.74 -22.95
CA GLU A 317 40.90 2.64 -22.71
C GLU A 317 41.50 4.05 -22.62
N VAL A 318 42.22 4.32 -21.54
CA VAL A 318 42.94 5.58 -21.36
C VAL A 318 44.13 5.57 -22.31
N GLY A 319 43.91 5.97 -23.56
CA GLY A 319 44.95 5.99 -24.60
C GLY A 319 44.46 6.25 -26.03
N GLN A 320 43.20 5.96 -26.36
CA GLN A 320 42.66 6.25 -27.70
C GLN A 320 41.97 7.62 -27.72
N LYS A 321 42.67 8.61 -28.29
CA LYS A 321 42.05 9.85 -28.78
C LYS A 321 41.29 9.53 -30.08
N ASN A 322 40.07 10.05 -30.19
CA ASN A 322 39.34 10.13 -31.46
C ASN A 322 40.11 10.98 -32.47
#